data_AF-A0A9P7YG43-F1
#
_entry.id   AF-A0A9P7YG43-F1
#
_cell.length_a   1.000
_cell.length_b   1.000
_cell.length_c   1.000
_cell.angle_alpha   90.00
_cell.angle_beta   90.00
_cell.angle_gamma   90.00
#
_symmetry.space_group_name_H-M   'P 1'
#
loop_
_entity.id
_entity.type
_entity.pdbx_description
1 polymer ?
#
loop_
_entity_poly.entity_id
_entity_poly.type
_entity_poly.pdbx_seq_one_letter_code
_entity_poly.pdbx_strand_id
1 'polypeptide(L)'
;MKGLPLNWAEATAPQKAKVMDQLVDIFLEIERHPFDSLGSILQPQHGLPLDGFAENRMFKVGSGPLGLFRSQTEADRATVNTYLRMIASGEVANVAPVDVYLVHRFRLDVIQKLEGESAEEEHFFLKHPDDKGDHILVDDSYNITGIVDWEWTRTERKAYAFSSPCMMWPVAKFYEGSNELSNSEIIFADMFKGRGRDDLAEYLLGGRKVQRFYFNFGGDAQDRATS
;
A
#
# COMPACT_ATOMS: atom_id res chain seq x y z
N MET A 1 -18.77 -6.78 17.41
CA MET A 1 -19.04 -5.59 16.58
C MET A 1 -20.07 -5.99 15.53
N LYS A 2 -21.08 -5.16 15.28
CA LYS A 2 -22.00 -5.39 14.15
C LYS A 2 -21.48 -4.55 12.98
N GLY A 3 -21.13 -5.19 11.89
CA GLY A 3 -20.67 -4.55 10.66
C GLY A 3 -20.45 -5.63 9.60
N LEU A 4 -20.75 -5.31 8.35
CA LEU A 4 -20.50 -6.16 7.19
C LEU A 4 -19.34 -5.60 6.38
N PRO A 5 -18.56 -6.46 5.69
CA PRO A 5 -17.56 -6.00 4.73
C PRO A 5 -18.16 -5.02 3.72
N LEU A 6 -17.46 -3.89 3.50
CA LEU A 6 -17.86 -2.87 2.56
C LEU A 6 -17.79 -3.42 1.12
N ASN A 7 -18.93 -3.47 0.44
CA ASN A 7 -18.96 -3.65 -1.01
C ASN A 7 -18.83 -2.28 -1.69
N TRP A 8 -17.59 -1.88 -1.99
CA TRP A 8 -17.32 -0.58 -2.60
C TRP A 8 -17.93 -0.45 -4.01
N ALA A 9 -17.96 -1.52 -4.80
CA ALA A 9 -18.51 -1.48 -6.15
C ALA A 9 -20.01 -1.14 -6.15
N GLU A 10 -20.77 -1.73 -5.22
CA GLU A 10 -22.23 -1.58 -5.12
C GLU A 10 -22.66 -0.31 -4.33
N ALA A 11 -21.75 0.32 -3.59
CA ALA A 11 -22.07 1.52 -2.83
C ALA A 11 -22.42 2.72 -3.75
N THR A 12 -23.50 3.40 -3.40
CA THR A 12 -23.95 4.65 -4.05
C THR A 12 -22.97 5.80 -3.78
N ALA A 13 -23.05 6.87 -4.59
CA ALA A 13 -22.17 8.03 -4.40
C ALA A 13 -22.25 8.66 -2.99
N PRO A 14 -23.44 8.84 -2.37
CA PRO A 14 -23.52 9.34 -0.99
C PRO A 14 -22.89 8.39 0.04
N GLN A 15 -23.06 7.07 -0.15
CA GLN A 15 -22.45 6.06 0.74
C GLN A 15 -20.93 6.08 0.63
N LYS A 16 -20.39 6.13 -0.60
CA LYS A 16 -18.95 6.27 -0.86
C LYS A 16 -18.40 7.54 -0.23
N ALA A 17 -19.07 8.68 -0.41
CA ALA A 17 -18.66 9.95 0.18
C ALA A 17 -18.62 9.86 1.72
N LYS A 18 -19.61 9.22 2.35
CA LYS A 18 -19.64 9.04 3.80
C LYS A 18 -18.51 8.14 4.32
N VAL A 19 -18.20 7.06 3.62
CA VAL A 19 -17.07 6.18 4.00
C VAL A 19 -15.74 6.91 3.81
N MET A 20 -15.56 7.60 2.68
CA MET A 20 -14.37 8.39 2.40
C MET A 20 -14.13 9.44 3.47
N ASP A 21 -15.17 10.18 3.90
CA ASP A 21 -15.05 11.20 4.93
C ASP A 21 -14.50 10.63 6.26
N GLN A 22 -15.00 9.47 6.69
CA GLN A 22 -14.51 8.76 7.88
C GLN A 22 -13.09 8.19 7.68
N LEU A 23 -12.76 7.71 6.49
CA LEU A 23 -11.41 7.24 6.17
C LEU A 23 -10.38 8.36 6.22
N VAL A 24 -10.74 9.60 5.85
CA VAL A 24 -9.83 10.73 6.02
C VAL A 24 -9.46 10.89 7.48
N ASP A 25 -10.44 10.87 8.39
CA ASP A 25 -10.18 11.00 9.83
C ASP A 25 -9.27 9.86 10.35
N ILE A 26 -9.45 8.64 9.85
CA ILE A 26 -8.59 7.49 10.20
C ILE A 26 -7.16 7.67 9.66
N PHE A 27 -7.00 8.14 8.42
CA PHE A 27 -5.69 8.41 7.83
C PHE A 27 -4.96 9.53 8.59
N LEU A 28 -5.69 10.57 8.98
CA LEU A 28 -5.14 11.63 9.81
C LEU A 28 -4.71 11.13 11.18
N GLU A 29 -5.46 10.20 11.79
CA GLU A 29 -5.03 9.59 13.04
C GLU A 29 -3.76 8.75 12.83
N ILE A 30 -3.68 7.93 11.78
CA ILE A 30 -2.45 7.17 11.43
C ILE A 30 -1.24 8.10 11.27
N GLU A 31 -1.41 9.25 10.63
CA GLU A 31 -0.33 10.22 10.41
C GLU A 31 0.21 10.83 11.70
N ARG A 32 -0.55 10.82 12.80
CA ARG A 32 -0.10 11.32 14.10
C ARG A 32 0.82 10.36 14.84
N HIS A 33 0.96 9.13 14.35
CA HIS A 33 1.76 8.07 14.97
C HIS A 33 2.90 7.60 14.04
N PRO A 34 3.94 8.42 13.83
CA PRO A 34 5.07 8.07 12.98
C PRO A 34 5.98 7.01 13.64
N PHE A 35 6.74 6.32 12.80
CA PHE A 35 7.78 5.37 13.16
C PHE A 35 9.13 5.80 12.59
N ASP A 36 10.23 5.38 13.23
CA ASP A 36 11.60 5.72 12.82
C ASP A 36 12.22 4.67 11.88
N SER A 37 11.49 3.60 11.54
CA SER A 37 11.97 2.53 10.67
C SER A 37 10.86 1.89 9.85
N LEU A 38 11.25 1.31 8.72
CA LEU A 38 10.45 0.44 7.87
C LEU A 38 10.52 -0.99 8.42
N GLY A 39 9.35 -1.55 8.68
CA GLY A 39 9.20 -2.90 9.20
C GLY A 39 7.77 -3.28 9.48
N SER A 40 7.58 -4.49 9.99
CA SER A 40 6.29 -5.00 10.46
C SER A 40 6.21 -4.93 11.97
N ILE A 41 5.00 -4.69 12.49
CA ILE A 41 4.75 -4.61 13.93
C ILE A 41 4.82 -6.01 14.53
N LEU A 42 5.64 -6.19 15.58
CA LEU A 42 5.66 -7.39 16.40
C LEU A 42 4.59 -7.32 17.49
N GLN A 43 4.15 -8.49 17.98
CA GLN A 43 3.15 -8.58 19.04
C GLN A 43 3.48 -7.64 20.21
N PRO A 44 2.57 -6.70 20.54
CA PRO A 44 2.85 -5.66 21.53
C PRO A 44 2.84 -6.28 22.92
N GLN A 45 4.01 -6.47 23.52
CA GLN A 45 4.14 -6.72 24.95
C GLN A 45 4.34 -5.39 25.70
N HIS A 46 5.11 -4.47 25.13
CA HIS A 46 5.23 -3.06 25.53
C HIS A 46 5.60 -2.19 24.30
N GLY A 47 4.75 -1.24 23.93
CA GLY A 47 4.91 -0.42 22.72
C GLY A 47 4.57 -1.16 21.42
N LEU A 48 4.94 -0.58 20.28
CA LEU A 48 4.81 -1.17 18.94
C LEU A 48 6.21 -1.48 18.38
N PRO A 49 6.90 -2.50 18.90
CA PRO A 49 8.21 -2.88 18.37
C PRO A 49 8.09 -3.28 16.89
N LEU A 50 9.04 -2.84 16.08
CA LEU A 50 9.15 -3.25 14.68
C LEU A 50 10.21 -4.35 14.52
N ASP A 51 10.01 -5.21 13.52
CA ASP A 51 11.04 -6.11 12.97
C ASP A 51 10.98 -6.07 11.44
N GLY A 52 11.87 -6.79 10.77
CA GLY A 52 11.84 -6.98 9.32
C GLY A 52 10.46 -7.42 8.83
N PHE A 53 10.22 -7.26 7.54
CA PHE A 53 8.91 -7.47 6.94
C PHE A 53 8.34 -8.87 7.22
N ALA A 54 7.14 -8.91 7.80
CA ALA A 54 6.39 -10.11 8.12
C ALA A 54 5.63 -10.68 6.91
N GLU A 55 6.31 -10.73 5.75
CA GLU A 55 5.77 -11.30 4.52
C GLU A 55 6.47 -12.64 4.24
N ASN A 56 5.70 -13.71 4.00
CA ASN A 56 6.23 -15.06 3.82
C ASN A 56 7.34 -15.13 2.75
N ARG A 57 7.24 -14.35 1.67
CA ARG A 57 8.22 -14.30 0.58
C ARG A 57 9.50 -13.55 0.95
N MET A 58 9.46 -12.75 2.01
CA MET A 58 10.59 -11.97 2.51
C MET A 58 11.34 -12.67 3.66
N PHE A 59 10.81 -13.80 4.16
CA PHE A 59 11.48 -14.60 5.18
C PHE A 59 12.49 -15.55 4.57
N LYS A 60 13.72 -15.55 5.10
CA LYS A 60 14.79 -16.46 4.65
C LYS A 60 15.25 -17.37 5.77
N VAL A 61 15.26 -18.66 5.50
CA VAL A 61 15.78 -19.67 6.43
C VAL A 61 17.23 -19.33 6.78
N GLY A 62 17.53 -19.19 8.08
CA GLY A 62 18.86 -18.90 8.60
C GLY A 62 19.21 -17.41 8.73
N SER A 63 18.49 -16.50 8.06
CA SER A 63 18.72 -15.04 8.20
C SER A 63 17.52 -14.27 8.77
N GLY A 64 16.34 -14.90 8.86
CA GLY A 64 15.15 -14.26 9.40
C GLY A 64 14.44 -13.34 8.41
N PRO A 65 13.61 -12.39 8.90
CA PRO A 65 12.86 -11.47 8.06
C PRO A 65 13.78 -10.44 7.39
N LEU A 66 13.31 -9.86 6.27
CA LEU A 66 14.05 -8.82 5.54
C LEU A 66 13.88 -7.45 6.23
N GLY A 67 14.96 -6.85 6.71
CA GLY A 67 14.96 -5.57 7.42
C GLY A 67 15.50 -5.70 8.84
N LEU A 68 15.27 -4.74 9.74
CA LEU A 68 14.62 -3.43 9.57
C LEU A 68 15.39 -2.48 8.64
N PHE A 69 14.69 -1.50 8.05
CA PHE A 69 15.32 -0.46 7.24
C PHE A 69 15.04 0.95 7.77
N ARG A 70 15.98 1.87 7.55
CA ARG A 70 15.81 3.32 7.81
C ARG A 70 15.77 4.14 6.53
N SER A 71 15.87 3.47 5.39
CA SER A 71 15.80 4.05 4.06
C SER A 71 14.85 3.21 3.23
N GLN A 72 13.86 3.83 2.62
CA GLN A 72 12.98 3.11 1.71
C GLN A 72 13.70 2.61 0.48
N THR A 73 14.65 3.36 -0.10
CA THR A 73 15.40 2.85 -1.26
C THR A 73 16.24 1.63 -0.90
N GLU A 74 16.80 1.56 0.31
CA GLU A 74 17.43 0.33 0.80
C GLU A 74 16.42 -0.81 0.91
N ALA A 75 15.24 -0.56 1.50
CA ALA A 75 14.17 -1.53 1.63
C ALA A 75 13.65 -2.04 0.27
N ASP A 76 13.38 -1.15 -0.67
CA ASP A 76 12.90 -1.45 -2.02
C ASP A 76 13.95 -2.23 -2.79
N ARG A 77 15.22 -1.80 -2.74
CA ARG A 77 16.33 -2.51 -3.39
C ARG A 77 16.51 -3.90 -2.81
N ALA A 78 16.45 -4.04 -1.49
CA ALA A 78 16.58 -5.33 -0.82
C ALA A 78 15.41 -6.27 -1.16
N THR A 79 14.20 -5.72 -1.24
CA THR A 79 12.98 -6.44 -1.62
C THR A 79 13.05 -6.91 -3.07
N VAL A 80 13.34 -6.00 -4.01
CA VAL A 80 13.45 -6.34 -5.44
C VAL A 80 14.56 -7.37 -5.69
N ASN A 81 15.72 -7.24 -5.04
CA ASN A 81 16.79 -8.24 -5.14
C ASN A 81 16.43 -9.59 -4.50
N THR A 82 15.51 -9.61 -3.54
CA THR A 82 14.98 -10.86 -2.98
C THR A 82 14.08 -11.55 -4.00
N TYR A 83 13.14 -10.81 -4.61
CA TYR A 83 12.30 -11.32 -5.69
C TYR A 83 13.10 -11.81 -6.90
N LEU A 84 14.12 -11.06 -7.34
CA LEU A 84 14.99 -11.48 -8.46
C LEU A 84 15.68 -12.82 -8.18
N ARG A 85 16.12 -13.06 -6.95
CA ARG A 85 16.72 -14.34 -6.55
C ARG A 85 15.71 -15.48 -6.57
N MET A 86 14.52 -15.25 -6.01
CA MET A 86 13.45 -16.26 -5.98
C MET A 86 12.96 -16.62 -7.39
N ILE A 87 12.87 -15.64 -8.30
CA ILE A 87 12.52 -15.88 -9.71
C ILE A 87 13.62 -16.70 -10.39
N ALA A 88 14.89 -16.34 -10.17
CA ALA A 88 16.04 -17.03 -10.77
C ALA A 88 16.19 -18.48 -10.24
N SER A 89 15.83 -18.74 -8.99
CA SER A 89 15.81 -20.10 -8.41
C SER A 89 14.56 -20.90 -8.76
N GLY A 90 13.53 -20.26 -9.35
CA GLY A 90 12.26 -20.90 -9.71
C GLY A 90 11.30 -21.08 -8.52
N GLU A 91 11.54 -20.40 -7.39
CA GLU A 91 10.66 -20.42 -6.22
C GLU A 91 9.33 -19.68 -6.48
N VAL A 92 9.34 -18.69 -7.37
CA VAL A 92 8.16 -17.87 -7.75
C VAL A 92 8.16 -17.61 -9.27
N ALA A 93 7.06 -17.02 -9.77
CA ALA A 93 6.88 -16.66 -11.18
C ALA A 93 6.91 -17.86 -12.14
N ASN A 94 6.04 -18.84 -11.89
CA ASN A 94 5.88 -20.02 -12.75
C ASN A 94 5.30 -19.73 -14.15
N VAL A 95 4.73 -18.54 -14.36
CA VAL A 95 4.20 -18.06 -15.64
C VAL A 95 5.01 -16.84 -16.09
N ALA A 96 5.54 -16.90 -17.31
CA ALA A 96 6.37 -15.86 -17.92
C ALA A 96 7.55 -15.38 -17.03
N PRO A 97 8.39 -16.28 -16.48
CA PRO A 97 9.45 -15.95 -15.53
C PRO A 97 10.43 -14.89 -16.05
N VAL A 98 10.73 -14.90 -17.35
CA VAL A 98 11.62 -13.90 -17.99
C VAL A 98 10.99 -12.51 -17.93
N ASP A 99 9.72 -12.37 -18.28
CA ASP A 99 9.03 -11.07 -18.25
C ASP A 99 8.93 -10.55 -16.82
N VAL A 100 8.58 -11.42 -15.86
CA VAL A 100 8.51 -11.06 -14.44
C VAL A 100 9.89 -10.66 -13.92
N TYR A 101 10.95 -11.38 -14.30
CA TYR A 101 12.33 -11.02 -13.95
C TYR A 101 12.72 -9.65 -14.51
N LEU A 102 12.41 -9.39 -15.78
CA LEU A 102 12.72 -8.10 -16.44
C LEU A 102 11.96 -6.94 -15.81
N VAL A 103 10.69 -7.12 -15.42
CA VAL A 103 9.93 -6.11 -14.67
C VAL A 103 10.60 -5.79 -13.33
N HIS A 104 11.04 -6.81 -12.58
CA HIS A 104 11.76 -6.59 -11.32
C HIS A 104 13.15 -5.96 -11.54
N ARG A 105 13.85 -6.30 -12.62
CA ARG A 105 15.10 -5.62 -12.99
C ARG A 105 14.86 -4.16 -13.30
N PHE A 106 13.82 -3.85 -14.08
CA PHE A 106 13.44 -2.48 -14.40
C PHE A 106 13.07 -1.67 -13.15
N ARG A 107 12.44 -2.30 -12.13
CA ARG A 107 12.19 -1.66 -10.83
C ARG A 107 13.48 -1.11 -10.20
N LEU A 108 14.61 -1.82 -10.29
CA LEU A 108 15.90 -1.32 -9.77
C LEU A 108 16.35 -0.02 -10.46
N ASP A 109 16.05 0.15 -11.74
CA ASP A 109 16.43 1.33 -12.54
C ASP A 109 15.54 2.56 -12.23
N VAL A 110 14.36 2.35 -11.64
CA VAL A 110 13.41 3.42 -11.32
C VAL A 110 13.34 3.77 -9.84
N ILE A 111 13.87 2.95 -8.93
CA ILE A 111 13.87 3.24 -7.48
C ILE A 111 14.38 4.66 -7.20
N GLN A 112 15.54 5.04 -7.75
CA GLN A 112 16.11 6.37 -7.53
C GLN A 112 15.24 7.50 -8.10
N LYS A 113 14.45 7.23 -9.15
CA LYS A 113 13.57 8.22 -9.77
C LYS A 113 12.29 8.44 -8.98
N LEU A 114 11.90 7.49 -8.12
CA LEU A 114 10.69 7.57 -7.31
C LEU A 114 10.85 8.50 -6.10
N GLU A 115 12.08 8.68 -5.62
CA GLU A 115 12.37 9.31 -4.33
C GLU A 115 12.29 10.84 -4.36
N GLY A 116 12.45 11.48 -5.53
CA GLY A 116 12.64 12.94 -5.56
C GLY A 116 13.89 13.37 -4.78
N GLU A 117 14.07 14.67 -4.57
CA GLU A 117 15.28 15.25 -3.95
C GLU A 117 15.21 15.36 -2.40
N SER A 118 14.12 14.94 -1.78
CA SER A 118 13.89 15.13 -0.34
C SER A 118 14.39 13.92 0.45
N ALA A 119 15.65 14.02 0.89
CA ALA A 119 16.29 13.11 1.84
C ALA A 119 16.19 13.63 3.28
N GLU A 120 15.06 14.25 3.66
CA GLU A 120 14.84 14.70 5.04
C GLU A 120 14.20 13.59 5.88
N GLU A 121 14.47 13.64 7.20
CA GLU A 121 14.10 12.68 8.25
C GLU A 121 12.89 11.80 7.88
N GLU A 122 13.17 10.58 7.38
CA GLU A 122 12.14 9.66 6.92
C GLU A 122 11.38 9.10 8.13
N HIS A 123 10.26 9.73 8.46
CA HIS A 123 9.22 9.09 9.25
C HIS A 123 8.43 8.12 8.38
N PHE A 124 8.06 7.00 8.97
CA PHE A 124 7.26 5.97 8.33
C PHE A 124 5.90 5.84 9.02
N PHE A 125 4.89 5.42 8.27
CA PHE A 125 3.50 5.43 8.68
C PHE A 125 2.85 4.09 8.37
N LEU A 126 1.84 3.73 9.15
CA LEU A 126 1.16 2.46 8.98
C LEU A 126 0.44 2.40 7.62
N LYS A 127 0.68 1.35 6.84
CA LYS A 127 -0.06 1.08 5.60
C LYS A 127 -0.78 -0.26 5.68
N HIS A 128 -2.09 -0.24 5.47
CA HIS A 128 -2.87 -1.47 5.30
C HIS A 128 -2.44 -2.19 4.01
N PRO A 129 -2.08 -3.48 4.07
CA PRO A 129 -1.56 -4.21 2.91
C PRO A 129 -2.64 -4.53 1.88
N ASP A 130 -3.89 -4.70 2.33
CA ASP A 130 -5.02 -5.13 1.50
C ASP A 130 -6.07 -4.01 1.40
N ASP A 131 -5.81 -2.97 0.60
CA ASP A 131 -6.65 -1.76 0.55
C ASP A 131 -7.78 -1.82 -0.50
N LYS A 132 -8.26 -3.04 -0.81
CA LYS A 132 -9.35 -3.32 -1.78
C LYS A 132 -10.77 -3.10 -1.25
N GLY A 133 -10.88 -2.75 0.02
CA GLY A 133 -12.08 -2.20 0.65
C GLY A 133 -12.90 -3.16 1.50
N ASP A 134 -12.84 -4.47 1.26
CA ASP A 134 -13.59 -5.49 2.02
C ASP A 134 -13.10 -5.67 3.47
N HIS A 135 -11.84 -5.32 3.75
CA HIS A 135 -11.29 -5.18 5.11
C HIS A 135 -11.95 -4.05 5.95
N ILE A 136 -12.75 -3.16 5.33
CA ILE A 136 -13.50 -2.11 6.02
C ILE A 136 -14.89 -2.64 6.37
N LEU A 137 -15.23 -2.65 7.66
CA LEU A 137 -16.55 -3.07 8.15
C LEU A 137 -17.46 -1.87 8.33
N VAL A 138 -18.66 -1.91 7.77
CA VAL A 138 -19.67 -0.84 7.88
C VAL A 138 -21.00 -1.34 8.46
N ASP A 139 -21.72 -0.47 9.18
CA ASP A 139 -23.10 -0.72 9.58
C ASP A 139 -24.11 -0.37 8.46
N ASP A 140 -25.41 -0.58 8.71
CA ASP A 140 -26.49 -0.29 7.74
C ASP A 140 -26.53 1.19 7.30
N SER A 141 -25.92 2.08 8.07
CA SER A 141 -25.81 3.52 7.79
C SER A 141 -24.47 3.90 7.16
N TYR A 142 -23.63 2.94 6.77
CA TYR A 142 -22.28 3.16 6.24
C TYR A 142 -21.35 3.91 7.21
N ASN A 143 -21.56 3.76 8.53
CA ASN A 143 -20.55 4.14 9.51
C ASN A 143 -19.46 3.06 9.55
N ILE A 144 -18.19 3.44 9.53
CA ILE A 144 -17.08 2.51 9.71
C ILE A 144 -17.11 2.02 11.16
N THR A 145 -17.25 0.71 11.32
CA THR A 145 -17.31 0.02 12.63
C THR A 145 -16.03 -0.71 12.96
N GLY A 146 -15.17 -0.94 11.96
CA GLY A 146 -13.85 -1.54 12.14
C GLY A 146 -13.07 -1.58 10.83
N ILE A 147 -11.74 -1.65 10.96
CA ILE A 147 -10.83 -2.02 9.89
C ILE A 147 -10.10 -3.25 10.40
N VAL A 148 -10.18 -4.35 9.67
CA VAL A 148 -9.62 -5.66 10.06
C VAL A 148 -8.52 -6.08 9.08
N ASP A 149 -7.95 -7.27 9.27
CA ASP A 149 -6.97 -7.87 8.37
C ASP A 149 -5.57 -7.19 8.32
N TRP A 150 -5.14 -6.69 9.48
CA TRP A 150 -3.85 -6.02 9.68
C TRP A 150 -2.63 -6.96 9.71
N GLU A 151 -2.78 -8.26 9.39
CA GLU A 151 -1.75 -9.27 9.67
C GLU A 151 -0.45 -9.09 8.88
N TRP A 152 -0.47 -8.40 7.73
CA TRP A 152 0.73 -8.07 6.94
C TRP A 152 1.03 -6.58 6.89
N THR A 153 0.48 -5.82 7.84
CA THR A 153 0.74 -4.41 7.93
C THR A 153 2.22 -4.12 8.17
N ARG A 154 2.69 -3.06 7.51
CA ARG A 154 4.03 -2.55 7.67
C ARG A 154 4.02 -1.03 7.65
N THR A 155 5.10 -0.45 8.15
CA THR A 155 5.35 0.98 8.03
C THR A 155 5.89 1.29 6.63
N GLU A 156 5.53 2.46 6.10
CA GLU A 156 5.84 2.92 4.75
C GLU A 156 6.08 4.43 4.72
N ARG A 157 6.80 4.94 3.71
CA ARG A 157 6.90 6.39 3.50
C ARG A 157 5.54 7.03 3.21
N LYS A 158 5.40 8.32 3.54
CA LYS A 158 4.17 9.10 3.31
C LYS A 158 3.61 8.92 1.90
N ALA A 159 4.48 8.98 0.89
CA ALA A 159 4.08 8.87 -0.51
C ALA A 159 3.26 7.60 -0.82
N TYR A 160 3.55 6.48 -0.15
CA TYR A 160 2.81 5.24 -0.35
C TYR A 160 1.75 5.02 0.72
N ALA A 161 2.06 5.33 1.99
CA ALA A 161 1.14 5.19 3.12
C ALA A 161 -0.16 6.00 2.91
N PHE A 162 -0.06 7.18 2.31
CA PHE A 162 -1.17 8.10 2.03
C PHE A 162 -1.53 8.19 0.54
N SER A 163 -1.18 7.18 -0.25
CA SER A 163 -1.72 7.03 -1.61
C SER A 163 -3.16 6.52 -1.58
N SER A 164 -3.90 6.70 -2.69
CA SER A 164 -5.32 6.31 -2.73
C SER A 164 -5.48 4.78 -2.61
N PRO A 165 -6.43 4.27 -1.79
CA PRO A 165 -6.73 2.85 -1.69
C PRO A 165 -7.12 2.23 -3.05
N CYS A 166 -6.75 0.97 -3.30
CA CYS A 166 -7.00 0.35 -4.61
C CYS A 166 -8.48 0.20 -4.96
N MET A 167 -9.37 0.13 -3.95
CA MET A 167 -10.82 0.18 -4.19
C MET A 167 -11.28 1.43 -4.96
N MET A 168 -10.53 2.54 -4.87
CA MET A 168 -10.86 3.79 -5.55
C MET A 168 -10.30 3.89 -6.97
N TRP A 169 -9.46 2.95 -7.42
CA TRP A 169 -8.78 3.06 -8.70
C TRP A 169 -9.73 2.78 -9.87
N PRO A 170 -9.49 3.38 -11.05
CA PRO A 170 -10.17 2.99 -12.28
C PRO A 170 -9.54 1.69 -12.82
N VAL A 171 -9.83 0.55 -12.19
CA VAL A 171 -9.12 -0.75 -12.37
C VAL A 171 -8.91 -1.14 -13.83
N ALA A 172 -9.93 -1.09 -14.68
CA ALA A 172 -9.81 -1.42 -16.11
C ALA A 172 -8.78 -0.53 -16.82
N LYS A 173 -8.90 0.79 -16.67
CA LYS A 173 -7.94 1.76 -17.22
C LYS A 173 -6.55 1.59 -16.63
N PHE A 174 -6.46 1.23 -15.35
CA PHE A 174 -5.20 0.95 -14.69
C PHE A 174 -4.51 -0.26 -15.34
N TYR A 175 -5.22 -1.35 -15.62
CA TYR A 175 -4.65 -2.49 -16.34
C TYR A 175 -4.24 -2.16 -17.79
N GLU A 176 -4.93 -1.22 -18.44
CA GLU A 176 -4.57 -0.70 -19.77
C GLU A 176 -3.35 0.25 -19.75
N GLY A 177 -2.76 0.50 -18.58
CA GLY A 177 -1.57 1.37 -18.43
C GLY A 177 -1.89 2.85 -18.23
N SER A 178 -3.15 3.23 -18.09
CA SER A 178 -3.54 4.62 -17.80
C SER A 178 -3.12 5.04 -16.39
N ASN A 179 -2.63 6.27 -16.26
CA ASN A 179 -2.33 6.88 -14.97
C ASN A 179 -3.41 7.84 -14.47
N GLU A 180 -4.55 7.91 -15.16
CA GLU A 180 -5.68 8.75 -14.77
C GLU A 180 -6.19 8.38 -13.36
N LEU A 181 -6.63 9.41 -12.64
CA LEU A 181 -7.32 9.25 -11.35
C LEU A 181 -8.83 9.06 -11.59
N SER A 182 -9.48 8.28 -10.73
CA SER A 182 -10.94 8.23 -10.69
C SER A 182 -11.52 9.47 -10.00
N ASN A 183 -12.82 9.71 -10.21
CA ASN A 183 -13.54 10.75 -9.46
C ASN A 183 -13.50 10.52 -7.95
N SER A 184 -13.44 9.25 -7.48
CA SER A 184 -13.37 8.96 -6.05
C SER A 184 -12.03 9.40 -5.47
N GLU A 185 -10.93 9.17 -6.20
CA GLU A 185 -9.59 9.61 -5.77
C GLU A 185 -9.50 11.14 -5.69
N ILE A 186 -10.10 11.85 -6.64
CA ILE A 186 -10.15 13.32 -6.65
C ILE A 186 -10.98 13.85 -5.47
N ILE A 187 -12.19 13.31 -5.27
CA ILE A 187 -13.05 13.71 -4.14
C ILE A 187 -12.36 13.43 -2.81
N PHE A 188 -11.70 12.28 -2.68
CA PHE A 188 -10.98 11.92 -1.47
C PHE A 188 -9.84 12.90 -1.18
N ALA A 189 -9.05 13.28 -2.19
CA ALA A 189 -8.02 14.32 -2.03
C ALA A 189 -8.61 15.68 -1.61
N ASP A 190 -9.76 16.08 -2.16
CA ASP A 190 -10.42 17.32 -1.78
C ASP A 190 -10.97 17.28 -0.34
N MET A 191 -11.35 16.10 0.18
CA MET A 191 -11.72 15.94 1.59
C MET A 191 -10.53 16.17 2.55
N PHE A 192 -9.32 15.80 2.16
CA PHE A 192 -8.10 16.14 2.92
C PHE A 192 -7.84 17.65 2.90
N LYS A 193 -7.95 18.31 1.74
CA LYS A 193 -7.83 19.77 1.62
C LYS A 193 -8.89 20.49 2.47
N GLY A 194 -10.12 19.96 2.51
CA GLY A 194 -11.18 20.48 3.39
C GLY A 194 -10.84 20.43 4.89
N ARG A 195 -9.91 19.56 5.29
CA ARG A 195 -9.35 19.47 6.65
C ARG A 195 -8.01 20.21 6.81
N GLY A 196 -7.62 21.01 5.82
CA GLY A 196 -6.36 21.78 5.81
C GLY A 196 -5.10 20.93 5.61
N ARG A 197 -5.26 19.74 5.00
CA ARG A 197 -4.17 18.78 4.77
C ARG A 197 -3.86 18.64 3.28
N ASP A 198 -3.59 19.78 2.65
CA ASP A 198 -3.13 19.86 1.25
C ASP A 198 -1.87 19.03 1.02
N ASP A 199 -0.98 18.95 2.01
CA ASP A 199 0.23 18.13 2.02
C ASP A 199 -0.07 16.63 1.78
N LEU A 200 -1.11 16.09 2.41
CA LEU A 200 -1.52 14.70 2.22
C LEU A 200 -2.33 14.51 0.94
N ALA A 201 -3.11 15.51 0.54
CA ALA A 201 -3.84 15.48 -0.72
C ALA A 201 -2.89 15.36 -1.93
N GLU A 202 -1.70 15.96 -1.87
CA GLU A 202 -0.68 15.82 -2.92
C GLU A 202 -0.19 14.38 -3.09
N TYR A 203 -0.05 13.60 -2.01
CA TYR A 203 0.32 12.17 -2.12
C TYR A 203 -0.78 11.33 -2.77
N LEU A 204 -2.05 11.68 -2.56
CA LEU A 204 -3.17 11.03 -3.24
C LEU A 204 -3.15 11.34 -4.75
N LEU A 205 -3.02 12.61 -5.11
CA LEU A 205 -3.05 13.06 -6.50
C LEU A 205 -1.80 12.63 -7.29
N GLY A 206 -0.64 12.60 -6.64
CA GLY A 206 0.64 12.17 -7.20
C GLY A 206 0.94 10.67 -7.01
N GLY A 207 0.05 9.92 -6.36
CA GLY A 207 0.32 8.57 -5.85
C GLY A 207 0.49 7.51 -6.94
N ARG A 208 0.03 7.77 -8.18
CA ARG A 208 0.01 6.73 -9.22
C ARG A 208 1.39 6.14 -9.53
N LYS A 209 2.45 6.95 -9.48
CA LYS A 209 3.83 6.46 -9.70
C LYS A 209 4.27 5.41 -8.67
N VAL A 210 3.96 5.63 -7.38
CA VAL A 210 4.33 4.69 -6.31
C VAL A 210 3.40 3.48 -6.33
N GLN A 211 2.11 3.68 -6.60
CA GLN A 211 1.16 2.59 -6.77
C GLN A 211 1.58 1.67 -7.91
N ARG A 212 2.01 2.22 -9.06
CA ARG A 212 2.55 1.43 -10.18
C ARG A 212 3.81 0.65 -9.81
N PHE A 213 4.68 1.26 -9.02
CA PHE A 213 5.90 0.59 -8.57
C PHE A 213 5.55 -0.62 -7.71
N TYR A 214 4.74 -0.42 -6.66
CA TYR A 214 4.39 -1.45 -5.68
C TYR A 214 3.31 -2.43 -6.17
N PHE A 215 2.54 -2.08 -7.19
CA PHE A 215 1.51 -2.95 -7.74
C PHE A 215 2.13 -4.25 -8.23
N ASN A 216 1.56 -5.38 -7.80
CA ASN A 216 2.04 -6.70 -8.14
C ASN A 216 3.51 -6.95 -7.71
N PHE A 217 3.94 -6.40 -6.57
CA PHE A 217 5.10 -6.94 -5.85
C PHE A 217 4.70 -8.33 -5.32
N GLY A 218 5.09 -9.38 -6.04
CA GLY A 218 4.83 -10.75 -5.61
C GLY A 218 3.46 -11.33 -5.91
N GLY A 219 2.64 -10.77 -6.79
CA GLY A 219 1.50 -11.52 -7.34
C GLY A 219 1.96 -12.43 -8.49
N ASP A 220 1.33 -13.59 -8.59
CA ASP A 220 1.52 -14.49 -9.73
C ASP A 220 0.72 -13.94 -10.93
N ALA A 221 1.22 -14.13 -12.16
CA ALA A 221 0.60 -13.59 -13.37
C ALA A 221 -0.84 -14.10 -13.67
N GLN A 222 -1.43 -14.90 -12.77
CA GLN A 222 -2.76 -15.50 -12.89
C GLN A 222 -3.91 -14.55 -12.54
N ASP A 223 -3.66 -13.39 -11.92
CA ASP A 223 -4.73 -12.40 -11.62
C ASP A 223 -5.39 -11.81 -12.88
N ARG A 224 -4.89 -12.14 -14.08
CA ARG A 224 -5.56 -11.85 -15.35
C ARG A 224 -6.85 -12.64 -15.58
N ALA A 225 -7.16 -13.68 -14.80
CA ALA A 225 -8.24 -14.61 -15.13
C ALA A 225 -9.60 -14.32 -14.45
N THR A 226 -9.70 -13.40 -13.49
CA THR A 226 -10.93 -13.24 -12.68
C THR A 226 -11.31 -11.80 -12.34
N SER A 227 -10.99 -10.81 -13.19
CA SER A 227 -11.59 -9.47 -13.09
C SER A 227 -12.41 -9.12 -14.32
#